data_AF-A0A8B6BR39-F1
#
_entry.id   AF-A0A8B6BR39-F1
#
_cell.length_a   1.000
_cell.length_b   1.000
_cell.length_c   1.000
_cell.angle_alpha   90.00
_cell.angle_beta   90.00
_cell.angle_gamma   90.00
#
_symmetry.space_group_name_H-M   'P 1'
#
loop_
_entity.id
_entity.type
_entity.pdbx_description
1 polymer ?
#
loop_
_entity_poly.entity_id
_entity_poly.type
_entity_poly.pdbx_seq_one_letter_code
_entity_poly.pdbx_strand_id
1 'polypeptide(L)'
;MWKKILAAVLGILVGYWLIDDFDPDLLKGESAYNWSISRYREHGLSLCKMGAIVVAKCKELGRPDGIYHYISADMSNLTSTELVIREAHAKLGGIDYLVLNHIIVIPLGMWRGTVDNLTRMDKIVDVNYKSYVHLTSHALPLLEESHGSIVVVSSLAGKL
;
A
#
# COMPACT_ATOMS: atom_id res chain seq x y z
N MET A 1 5.73 -45.59 -16.47
CA MET A 1 5.63 -45.27 -15.02
C MET A 1 6.36 -43.97 -14.64
N TRP A 2 7.60 -43.73 -15.12
CA TRP A 2 8.40 -42.54 -14.78
C TRP A 2 7.70 -41.18 -14.92
N LYS A 3 6.92 -40.95 -16.00
CA LYS A 3 6.17 -39.68 -16.20
C LYS A 3 5.18 -39.36 -15.07
N LYS A 4 4.56 -40.37 -14.45
CA LYS A 4 3.63 -40.19 -13.32
C LYS A 4 4.36 -39.84 -12.03
N ILE A 5 5.54 -40.44 -11.82
CA ILE A 5 6.42 -40.16 -10.68
C ILE A 5 6.96 -38.72 -10.79
N LEU A 6 7.41 -38.32 -11.99
CA LEU A 6 7.90 -36.97 -12.25
C LEU A 6 6.82 -35.91 -12.01
N ALA A 7 5.59 -36.16 -12.45
CA ALA A 7 4.46 -35.25 -12.21
C ALA A 7 4.12 -35.11 -10.72
N ALA A 8 4.16 -36.21 -9.96
CA ALA A 8 3.93 -36.18 -8.51
C ALA A 8 5.03 -35.40 -7.77
N VAL A 9 6.30 -35.61 -8.13
CA VAL A 9 7.43 -34.86 -7.54
C VAL A 9 7.35 -33.38 -7.87
N LEU A 10 7.03 -33.01 -9.12
CA LEU A 10 6.81 -31.61 -9.50
C LEU A 10 5.64 -31.00 -8.74
N GLY A 11 4.54 -31.73 -8.55
CA GLY A 11 3.40 -31.26 -7.77
C GLY A 11 3.74 -31.01 -6.30
N ILE A 12 4.57 -31.88 -5.69
CA ILE A 12 5.05 -31.70 -4.31
C ILE A 12 6.01 -30.50 -4.23
N LEU A 13 6.93 -30.36 -5.18
CA LEU A 13 7.87 -29.24 -5.21
C LEU A 13 7.15 -27.89 -5.41
N VAL A 14 6.17 -27.84 -6.31
CA VAL A 14 5.33 -26.65 -6.51
C VAL A 14 4.48 -26.39 -5.27
N GLY A 15 3.89 -27.43 -4.67
CA GLY A 15 3.14 -27.30 -3.43
C GLY A 15 3.98 -26.76 -2.29
N TYR A 16 5.21 -27.26 -2.12
CA TYR A 16 6.17 -26.77 -1.13
C TYR A 16 6.57 -25.31 -1.40
N TRP A 17 6.79 -24.94 -2.67
CA TRP A 17 7.04 -23.55 -3.07
C TRP A 17 5.86 -22.60 -2.82
N LEU A 18 4.65 -23.13 -2.65
CA LEU A 18 3.44 -22.36 -2.38
C LEU A 18 3.03 -22.38 -0.91
N ILE A 19 3.74 -23.12 -0.05
CA ILE A 19 3.55 -23.04 1.40
C ILE A 19 4.16 -21.72 1.86
N ASP A 20 3.33 -20.92 2.52
CA ASP A 20 3.75 -19.68 3.16
C ASP A 20 4.28 -20.01 4.56
N ASP A 21 5.56 -19.73 4.80
CA ASP A 21 6.23 -19.88 6.09
C ASP A 21 6.06 -18.63 6.97
N PHE A 22 5.15 -17.72 6.61
CA PHE A 22 4.86 -16.51 7.37
C PHE A 22 4.42 -16.83 8.80
N ASP A 23 5.20 -16.34 9.77
CA ASP A 23 4.85 -16.37 11.18
C ASP A 23 3.97 -15.16 11.53
N PRO A 24 2.67 -15.35 11.79
CA PRO A 24 1.76 -14.25 12.13
C PRO A 24 2.11 -13.57 13.46
N ASP A 25 2.92 -14.21 14.30
CA ASP A 25 3.33 -13.64 15.58
C ASP A 25 4.32 -12.49 15.41
N LEU A 26 4.98 -12.38 14.23
CA LEU A 26 5.81 -11.22 13.88
C LEU A 26 5.02 -9.90 13.82
N LEU A 27 3.70 -9.96 13.60
CA LEU A 27 2.85 -8.77 13.59
C LEU A 27 2.17 -8.49 14.94
N LYS A 28 2.36 -9.35 15.95
CA LYS A 28 1.74 -9.17 17.27
C LYS A 28 2.46 -8.08 18.05
N GLY A 29 1.84 -6.89 18.08
CA GLY A 29 2.35 -5.74 18.84
C GLY A 29 2.80 -4.60 17.93
N GLU A 30 3.00 -4.86 16.64
CA GLU A 30 3.37 -3.85 15.66
C GLU A 30 2.15 -3.10 15.14
N SER A 31 2.33 -1.81 14.93
CA SER A 31 1.38 -0.89 14.32
C SER A 31 1.44 -1.07 12.79
N ALA A 32 0.69 -2.05 12.28
CA ALA A 32 0.58 -2.27 10.84
C ALA A 32 -0.29 -1.19 10.17
N TYR A 33 0.29 -0.44 9.23
CA TYR A 33 -0.40 0.63 8.49
C TYR A 33 -0.63 0.22 7.04
N ASN A 34 -1.88 -0.11 6.70
CA ASN A 34 -2.25 -0.46 5.33
C ASN A 34 -2.79 0.78 4.60
N TRP A 35 -2.03 1.25 3.61
CA TRP A 35 -2.42 2.34 2.73
C TRP A 35 -2.80 1.82 1.37
N SER A 36 -4.02 1.25 1.29
CA SER A 36 -4.77 1.22 0.04
C SER A 36 -6.24 0.88 0.22
N ILE A 37 -7.09 1.65 -0.46
CA ILE A 37 -7.95 1.17 -1.55
C ILE A 37 -8.32 2.41 -2.37
N SER A 38 -7.89 2.44 -3.64
CA SER A 38 -8.08 3.56 -4.56
C SER A 38 -9.50 3.54 -5.17
N ARG A 39 -10.25 4.63 -4.98
CA ARG A 39 -11.28 5.06 -5.94
C ARG A 39 -11.51 6.57 -5.82
N TYR A 40 -10.62 7.39 -6.40
CA TYR A 40 -10.90 8.81 -6.54
C TYR A 40 -11.80 9.08 -7.76
N ARG A 41 -13.06 9.39 -7.45
CA ARG A 41 -13.94 10.27 -8.22
C ARG A 41 -14.25 11.45 -7.29
N GLU A 42 -13.84 12.66 -7.70
CA GLU A 42 -14.04 14.06 -7.25
C GLU A 42 -14.94 14.46 -6.03
N HIS A 43 -15.29 13.58 -5.10
CA HIS A 43 -16.13 13.94 -3.96
C HIS A 43 -15.57 13.37 -2.65
N GLY A 44 -15.01 14.25 -1.81
CA GLY A 44 -14.42 13.93 -0.49
C GLY A 44 -15.32 13.10 0.44
N LEU A 45 -16.63 13.15 0.26
CA LEU A 45 -17.61 12.35 1.02
C LEU A 45 -17.50 10.84 0.77
N SER A 46 -17.05 10.42 -0.42
CA SER A 46 -16.88 9.00 -0.77
C SER A 46 -15.68 8.37 -0.05
N LEU A 47 -14.62 9.16 0.13
CA LEU A 47 -13.36 8.71 0.73
C LEU A 47 -13.49 8.54 2.23
N CYS A 48 -14.18 9.45 2.92
CA CYS A 48 -14.49 9.29 4.34
C CYS A 48 -15.33 8.03 4.60
N LYS A 49 -16.28 7.70 3.70
CA LYS A 49 -17.08 6.46 3.80
C LYS A 49 -16.22 5.21 3.63
N MET A 50 -15.31 5.19 2.65
CA MET A 50 -14.39 4.07 2.44
C MET A 50 -13.42 3.91 3.61
N GLY A 51 -12.83 5.01 4.11
CA GLY A 51 -11.95 4.98 5.28
C GLY A 51 -12.65 4.42 6.52
N ALA A 52 -13.91 4.81 6.76
CA ALA A 52 -14.69 4.28 7.87
C ALA A 52 -14.98 2.76 7.72
N ILE A 53 -15.29 2.28 6.51
CA ILE A 53 -15.51 0.85 6.24
C ILE A 53 -14.22 0.05 6.48
N VAL A 54 -13.08 0.54 5.99
CA VAL A 54 -11.78 -0.11 6.21
C VAL A 54 -11.46 -0.17 7.69
N VAL A 55 -11.60 0.94 8.42
CA VAL A 55 -11.39 0.96 9.88
C VAL A 55 -12.32 -0.02 10.60
N ALA A 56 -13.59 -0.10 10.21
CA ALA A 56 -14.52 -1.07 10.80
C ALA A 56 -14.06 -2.51 10.57
N LYS A 57 -13.59 -2.84 9.35
CA LYS A 57 -13.07 -4.18 9.05
C LYS A 57 -11.76 -4.49 9.76
N CYS A 58 -10.86 -3.52 9.88
CA CYS A 58 -9.63 -3.67 10.65
C CYS A 58 -9.91 -3.89 12.14
N LYS A 59 -10.94 -3.24 12.71
CA LYS A 59 -11.39 -3.50 14.09
C LYS A 59 -11.97 -4.90 14.27
N GLU A 60 -12.66 -5.42 13.27
CA GLU A 60 -13.23 -6.77 13.30
C GLU A 60 -12.14 -7.85 13.23
N LEU A 61 -11.10 -7.64 12.43
CA LEU A 61 -10.05 -8.63 12.18
C LEU A 61 -8.81 -8.49 13.08
N GLY A 62 -8.55 -7.29 13.58
CA GLY A 62 -7.35 -7.00 14.36
C GLY A 62 -7.55 -7.16 15.85
N ARG A 63 -6.57 -6.67 16.63
CA ARG A 63 -6.59 -6.76 18.09
C ARG A 63 -7.71 -5.89 18.70
N PRO A 64 -8.45 -6.37 19.72
CA PRO A 64 -9.50 -5.60 20.37
C PRO A 64 -9.04 -4.24 20.95
N ASP A 65 -7.79 -4.15 21.38
CA ASP A 65 -7.13 -2.96 21.95
C ASP A 65 -6.34 -2.14 20.90
N GLY A 66 -6.41 -2.54 19.62
CA GLY A 66 -5.74 -1.84 18.53
C GLY A 66 -6.29 -0.43 18.31
N ILE A 67 -5.41 0.48 17.91
CA ILE A 67 -5.77 1.84 17.51
C ILE A 67 -6.04 1.84 16.00
N TYR A 68 -7.25 2.23 15.60
CA TYR A 68 -7.68 2.24 14.20
C TYR A 68 -8.20 3.61 13.79
N HIS A 69 -7.50 4.26 12.86
CA HIS A 69 -7.84 5.59 12.35
C HIS A 69 -7.70 5.64 10.83
N TYR A 70 -8.38 6.61 10.22
CA TYR A 70 -8.21 6.96 8.82
C TYR A 70 -7.94 8.46 8.69
N ILE A 71 -7.15 8.83 7.68
CA ILE A 71 -6.89 10.22 7.28
C ILE A 71 -7.26 10.31 5.81
N SER A 72 -8.07 11.29 5.45
CA SER A 72 -8.40 11.56 4.04
C SER A 72 -7.40 12.58 3.49
N ALA A 73 -6.65 12.22 2.47
CA ALA A 73 -5.71 13.09 1.79
C ALA A 73 -5.67 12.80 0.28
N ASP A 74 -5.33 13.82 -0.50
CA ASP A 74 -5.12 13.73 -1.95
C ASP A 74 -3.62 13.62 -2.24
N MET A 75 -3.21 12.48 -2.80
CA MET A 75 -1.80 12.20 -3.10
C MET A 75 -1.28 12.93 -4.35
N SER A 76 -2.14 13.66 -5.06
CA SER A 76 -1.68 14.61 -6.09
C SER A 76 -1.15 15.92 -5.47
N ASN A 77 -1.52 16.22 -4.23
CA ASN A 77 -0.95 17.34 -3.49
C ASN A 77 0.18 16.84 -2.57
N LEU A 78 1.42 17.00 -3.04
CA LEU A 78 2.61 16.55 -2.32
C LEU A 78 2.85 17.23 -0.95
N THR A 79 2.18 18.34 -0.65
CA THR A 79 2.21 18.92 0.72
C THR A 79 1.37 18.12 1.71
N SER A 80 0.40 17.34 1.23
CA SER A 80 -0.47 16.52 2.08
C SER A 80 0.24 15.30 2.64
N THR A 81 1.37 14.87 2.06
CA THR A 81 2.13 13.71 2.54
C THR A 81 2.77 13.95 3.91
N GLU A 82 3.26 15.16 4.16
CA GLU A 82 3.80 15.54 5.47
C GLU A 82 2.70 15.52 6.54
N LEU A 83 1.56 16.14 6.23
CA LEU A 83 0.39 16.16 7.12
C LEU A 83 -0.03 14.74 7.51
N VAL A 84 -0.09 13.84 6.53
CA VAL A 84 -0.46 12.44 6.73
C VAL A 84 0.46 11.75 7.73
N ILE A 85 1.78 11.82 7.52
CA ILE A 85 2.73 11.14 8.40
C ILE A 85 2.69 11.75 9.80
N ARG A 86 2.58 13.08 9.90
CA ARG A 86 2.45 13.77 11.18
C ARG A 86 1.20 13.34 11.95
N GLU A 87 0.04 13.29 11.30
CA GLU A 87 -1.22 12.87 11.92
C GLU A 87 -1.18 11.38 12.28
N ALA A 88 -0.60 10.53 11.43
CA ALA A 88 -0.42 9.11 11.73
C ALA A 88 0.44 8.91 12.98
N HIS A 89 1.58 9.59 13.06
CA HIS A 89 2.45 9.57 14.24
C HIS A 89 1.71 10.07 15.49
N ALA A 90 0.99 11.18 15.41
CA ALA A 90 0.24 11.73 16.54
C ALA A 90 -0.86 10.79 17.06
N LYS A 91 -1.41 9.92 16.21
CA LYS A 91 -2.48 8.97 16.59
C LYS A 91 -1.95 7.61 17.02
N LEU A 92 -0.83 7.15 16.45
CA LEU A 92 -0.32 5.80 16.66
C LEU A 92 0.91 5.75 17.56
N GLY A 93 1.61 6.86 17.73
CA GLY A 93 2.84 6.94 18.52
C GLY A 93 4.09 6.37 17.85
N GLY A 94 3.97 5.87 16.60
CA GLY A 94 5.06 5.31 15.83
C GLY A 94 4.57 4.75 14.48
N ILE A 95 5.51 4.30 13.63
CA ILE A 95 5.21 3.62 12.36
C ILE A 95 6.19 2.44 12.20
N ASP A 96 5.67 1.22 12.24
CA ASP A 96 6.46 0.00 12.03
C ASP A 96 6.43 -0.45 10.56
N TYR A 97 5.31 -0.22 9.88
CA TYR A 97 5.19 -0.49 8.44
C TYR A 97 4.62 0.70 7.69
N LEU A 98 5.28 1.09 6.61
CA LEU A 98 4.74 2.01 5.61
C LEU A 98 4.41 1.25 4.32
N VAL A 99 3.13 0.95 4.11
CA VAL A 99 2.66 0.27 2.89
C VAL A 99 2.22 1.30 1.84
N LEU A 100 2.96 1.40 0.74
CA LEU A 100 2.68 2.36 -0.34
C LEU A 100 1.97 1.64 -1.50
N ASN A 101 0.63 1.77 -1.56
CA ASN A 101 -0.19 1.08 -2.59
C ASN A 101 -1.23 1.98 -3.30
N HIS A 102 -1.29 3.29 -3.04
CA HIS A 102 -2.23 4.14 -3.77
C HIS A 102 -1.79 4.38 -5.22
N ILE A 103 -2.76 4.35 -6.14
CA ILE A 103 -2.56 4.73 -7.53
C ILE A 103 -3.67 5.65 -8.01
N ILE A 104 -3.37 6.51 -8.97
CA ILE A 104 -4.39 7.17 -9.77
C ILE A 104 -5.05 6.15 -10.71
N VAL A 105 -6.28 6.44 -11.16
CA VAL A 105 -6.94 5.66 -12.21
C VAL A 105 -6.19 5.86 -13.53
N ILE A 106 -5.67 4.75 -14.08
CA ILE A 106 -4.95 4.75 -15.36
C ILE A 106 -5.78 3.95 -16.38
N PRO A 107 -6.44 4.60 -17.35
CA PRO A 107 -7.15 3.89 -18.40
C PRO A 107 -6.16 3.21 -19.36
N LEU A 108 -6.51 2.00 -19.82
CA LEU A 108 -5.76 1.33 -20.86
C LEU A 108 -5.95 2.06 -22.20
N GLY A 109 -4.86 2.24 -22.94
CA GLY A 109 -4.90 2.90 -24.24
C GLY A 109 -3.53 3.04 -24.86
N MET A 110 -3.50 3.36 -26.15
CA MET A 110 -2.24 3.61 -26.87
C MET A 110 -1.64 4.97 -26.49
N TRP A 111 -0.32 4.99 -26.31
CA TRP A 111 0.43 6.23 -26.19
C TRP A 111 0.61 6.86 -27.57
N ARG A 112 0.09 8.07 -27.77
CA ARG A 112 0.17 8.80 -29.05
C ARG A 112 0.95 10.12 -28.93
N GLY A 113 1.58 10.38 -27.78
CA GLY A 113 2.30 11.64 -27.54
C GLY A 113 1.41 12.88 -27.51
N THR A 114 0.11 12.72 -27.26
CA THR A 114 -0.84 13.84 -27.16
C THR A 114 -0.60 14.66 -25.89
N VAL A 115 -1.08 15.91 -25.87
CA VAL A 115 -1.05 16.75 -24.66
C VAL A 115 -1.71 16.04 -23.48
N ASP A 116 -2.86 15.39 -23.71
CA ASP A 116 -3.54 14.58 -22.69
C ASP A 116 -2.69 13.42 -22.16
N ASN A 117 -1.91 12.78 -23.03
CA ASN A 117 -0.97 11.73 -22.61
C ASN A 117 0.11 12.30 -21.68
N LEU A 118 0.70 13.44 -22.04
CA LEU A 118 1.74 14.09 -21.26
C LEU A 118 1.22 14.57 -19.90
N THR A 119 0.10 15.31 -19.88
CA THR A 119 -0.53 15.76 -18.63
C THR A 119 -0.94 14.60 -17.73
N ARG A 120 -1.40 13.47 -18.31
CA ARG A 120 -1.69 12.27 -17.54
C ARG A 120 -0.41 11.64 -16.98
N MET A 121 0.67 11.60 -17.76
CA MET A 121 1.95 11.07 -17.31
C MET A 121 2.48 11.85 -16.11
N ASP A 122 2.41 13.19 -16.15
CA ASP A 122 2.81 14.04 -15.03
C ASP A 122 2.03 13.67 -13.75
N LYS A 123 0.70 13.52 -13.86
CA LYS A 123 -0.14 13.09 -12.72
C LYS A 123 0.21 11.69 -12.22
N ILE A 124 0.52 10.76 -13.11
CA ILE A 124 0.94 9.40 -12.72
C ILE A 124 2.27 9.47 -11.96
N VAL A 125 3.23 10.26 -12.44
CA VAL A 125 4.53 10.44 -11.76
C VAL A 125 4.34 11.11 -10.40
N ASP A 126 3.49 12.14 -10.31
CA ASP A 126 3.25 12.82 -9.03
C ASP A 126 2.58 11.88 -8.02
N VAL A 127 1.50 11.20 -8.42
CA VAL A 127 0.70 10.36 -7.51
C VAL A 127 1.35 9.01 -7.23
N ASN A 128 1.78 8.27 -8.24
CA ASN A 128 2.22 6.88 -8.07
C ASN A 128 3.72 6.77 -7.74
N TYR A 129 4.49 7.86 -7.81
CA TYR A 129 5.93 7.84 -7.58
C TYR A 129 6.40 8.94 -6.62
N LYS A 130 6.23 10.22 -6.94
CA LYS A 130 6.76 11.30 -6.08
C LYS A 130 6.12 11.28 -4.70
N SER A 131 4.81 11.08 -4.61
CA SER A 131 4.14 11.00 -3.30
C SER A 131 4.67 9.84 -2.44
N TYR A 132 5.09 8.72 -3.05
CA TYR A 132 5.72 7.59 -2.33
C TYR A 132 7.07 8.01 -1.75
N VAL A 133 7.88 8.69 -2.55
CA VAL A 133 9.17 9.25 -2.10
C VAL A 133 8.94 10.22 -0.95
N HIS A 134 7.99 11.16 -1.07
CA HIS A 134 7.68 12.13 -0.02
C HIS A 134 7.19 11.45 1.28
N LEU A 135 6.22 10.54 1.19
CA LEU A 135 5.73 9.78 2.36
C LEU A 135 6.88 9.05 3.06
N THR A 136 7.75 8.40 2.27
CA THR A 136 8.93 7.71 2.78
C THR A 136 9.88 8.68 3.48
N SER A 137 10.20 9.81 2.85
CA SER A 137 11.10 10.81 3.43
C SER A 137 10.58 11.37 4.75
N HIS A 138 9.27 11.60 4.87
CA HIS A 138 8.67 12.09 6.12
C HIS A 138 8.59 10.98 7.20
N ALA A 139 8.38 9.73 6.81
CA ALA A 139 8.26 8.60 7.74
C ALA A 139 9.62 8.03 8.18
N LEU A 140 10.70 8.31 7.45
CA LEU A 140 12.01 7.71 7.66
C LEU A 140 12.50 7.77 9.11
N PRO A 141 12.42 8.91 9.84
CA PRO A 141 12.87 8.94 11.23
C PRO A 141 12.09 7.98 12.15
N LEU A 142 10.78 7.82 11.90
CA LEU A 142 9.90 6.93 12.68
C LEU A 142 10.19 5.46 12.38
N LEU A 143 10.48 5.15 11.11
CA LEU A 143 10.86 3.82 10.65
C LEU A 143 12.25 3.42 11.15
N GLU A 144 13.19 4.36 11.23
CA GLU A 144 14.52 4.12 11.80
C GLU A 144 14.43 3.85 13.31
N GLU A 145 13.58 4.59 14.04
CA GLU A 145 13.34 4.39 15.47
C GLU A 145 12.71 3.03 15.77
N SER A 146 11.74 2.60 14.95
CA SER A 146 11.07 1.31 15.13
C SER A 146 11.79 0.12 14.51
N HIS A 147 12.86 0.35 13.75
CA HIS A 147 13.44 -0.65 12.83
C HIS A 147 12.39 -1.22 11.84
N GLY A 148 11.45 -0.36 11.45
CA GLY A 148 10.33 -0.68 10.59
C GLY A 148 10.70 -0.91 9.12
N SER A 149 9.69 -1.24 8.33
CA SER A 149 9.82 -1.62 6.92
C SER A 149 8.95 -0.78 5.99
N ILE A 150 9.44 -0.56 4.77
CA ILE A 150 8.69 0.08 3.69
C ILE A 150 8.28 -0.99 2.69
N VAL A 151 6.99 -1.09 2.41
CA VAL A 151 6.43 -2.04 1.44
C VAL A 151 5.89 -1.25 0.26
N VAL A 152 6.55 -1.36 -0.90
CA VAL A 152 6.12 -0.69 -2.13
C VAL A 152 5.36 -1.67 -3.01
N VAL A 153 4.07 -1.43 -3.21
CA VAL A 153 3.26 -2.28 -4.09
C VAL A 153 3.42 -1.81 -5.54
N SER A 154 3.94 -2.72 -6.37
CA SER A 154 4.13 -2.51 -7.81
C SER A 154 3.26 -3.48 -8.62
N SER A 155 3.52 -3.59 -9.92
CA SER A 155 2.82 -4.52 -10.82
C SER A 155 3.78 -5.19 -11.78
N LEU A 156 3.34 -6.26 -12.44
CA LEU A 156 4.09 -6.90 -13.53
C LEU A 156 4.48 -5.91 -14.64
N ALA A 157 3.66 -4.88 -14.89
CA ALA A 157 3.95 -3.85 -15.89
C ALA A 157 5.15 -2.96 -15.52
N GLY A 158 5.56 -2.94 -14.24
CA GLY A 158 6.75 -2.22 -13.78
C GLY A 158 8.05 -3.04 -13.85
N LYS A 159 7.99 -4.31 -14.29
CA LYS A 159 9.14 -5.22 -14.37
C LYS A 159 9.91 -5.14 -15.71
N LEU A 160 9.62 -4.13 -16.54
CA LEU A 160 10.20 -4.00 -17.88
C LEU A 160 11.71 -3.74 -17.85
#